data_AF-A0A498IIC0-F1
#
_entry.id   AF-A0A498IIC0-F1
#
_cell.length_a   1.000
_cell.length_b   1.000
_cell.length_c   1.000
_cell.angle_alpha   90.00
_cell.angle_beta   90.00
_cell.angle_gamma   90.00
#
_symmetry.space_group_name_H-M   'P 1'
#
loop_
_entity.id
_entity.type
_entity.pdbx_description
1 polymer ?
#
loop_
_entity_poly.entity_id
_entity_poly.type
_entity_poly.pdbx_seq_one_letter_code
_entity_poly.pdbx_strand_id
1 'polypeptide(L)'
;MAEIIDADKGEASSCGRSKDILNENLYENKVQKIPASFRCVQHYFGSYVFPLLEETRAQLRSSMQNLQRVPFAEVIDFSKFERDATKLYYVKVDKWQSRFSGGEPYRALPGDNFVLADFKTESVCDLQRVGRSWGIVTVTKKASEKDKKNYDLCSARNEDSPNEKLIESLCSELNESQTRSVRACIRSLYIANSSVELIQGPAGTGKTKTIATLLFTLLRMRCRTLTCAPTEVAIMEVASIFMKIVNGAKSNALFCPLGEILLFGNEERWKVSPEIEEICLDYHVERLAKCLGPEETGCVSLYHYHISSKNESTREKEQENTTTEIEEKESTSDDEVSKGKCKSFL
;
A
#
# COMPACT_ATOMS: atom_id res chain seq x y z
N MET A 1 21.88 -14.51 -10.11
CA MET A 1 21.46 -13.36 -9.25
C MET A 1 21.67 -13.75 -7.80
N ALA A 2 21.75 -12.76 -6.90
CA ALA A 2 22.08 -12.92 -5.49
C ALA A 2 20.84 -12.70 -4.61
N GLU A 3 20.38 -13.73 -3.92
CA GLU A 3 19.14 -13.71 -3.13
C GLU A 3 19.45 -14.08 -1.68
N ILE A 4 18.83 -13.37 -0.73
CA ILE A 4 18.90 -13.74 0.68
C ILE A 4 17.68 -14.60 0.98
N ILE A 5 17.91 -15.85 1.34
CA ILE A 5 16.86 -16.79 1.70
C ILE A 5 16.84 -17.04 3.22
N ASP A 6 15.64 -17.26 3.76
CA ASP A 6 15.45 -17.84 5.09
C ASP A 6 15.17 -19.34 4.92
N ALA A 7 15.94 -20.17 5.62
CA ALA A 7 15.79 -21.61 5.59
C ALA A 7 15.19 -22.09 6.92
N ASP A 8 13.93 -22.53 6.89
CA ASP A 8 13.31 -23.04 8.11
C ASP A 8 13.85 -24.42 8.48
N LYS A 9 14.45 -24.50 9.68
CA LYS A 9 14.91 -25.73 10.32
C LYS A 9 13.73 -26.40 11.02
N GLY A 10 12.91 -27.13 10.27
CA GLY A 10 12.14 -28.23 10.84
C GLY A 10 13.08 -29.43 11.04
N GLU A 11 13.32 -29.88 12.27
CA GLU A 11 14.10 -31.11 12.57
C GLU A 11 13.48 -32.41 12.01
N ALA A 12 12.40 -32.32 11.22
CA ALA A 12 11.88 -33.41 10.42
C ALA A 12 12.78 -33.68 9.21
N SER A 13 13.14 -34.95 9.00
CA SER A 13 13.77 -35.42 7.76
C SER A 13 12.98 -34.94 6.54
N SER A 14 13.67 -34.69 5.42
CA SER A 14 13.05 -34.28 4.14
C SER A 14 11.85 -35.16 3.74
N CYS A 15 11.91 -36.45 4.08
CA CYS A 15 10.84 -37.44 3.89
C CYS A 15 9.62 -37.22 4.83
N GLY A 16 9.82 -36.76 6.07
CA GLY A 16 8.73 -36.41 6.99
C GLY A 16 7.94 -35.19 6.51
N ARG A 17 8.64 -34.14 6.06
CA ARG A 17 7.99 -32.91 5.55
C ARG A 17 7.16 -33.15 4.29
N SER A 18 7.66 -33.95 3.34
CA SER A 18 6.87 -34.29 2.14
C SER A 18 5.62 -35.08 2.51
N LYS A 19 5.71 -36.02 3.46
CA LYS A 19 4.54 -36.79 3.91
C LYS A 19 3.48 -35.91 4.54
N ASP A 20 3.85 -34.92 5.35
CA ASP A 20 2.88 -34.00 5.97
C ASP A 20 2.19 -33.12 4.92
N ILE A 21 2.94 -32.52 3.99
CA ILE A 21 2.35 -31.70 2.91
C ILE A 21 1.43 -32.55 2.02
N LEU A 22 1.84 -33.78 1.73
CA LEU A 22 1.10 -34.73 0.90
C LEU A 22 0.04 -35.53 1.67
N ASN A 23 -0.23 -35.25 2.93
CA ASN A 23 -1.31 -35.88 3.68
C ASN A 23 -2.54 -34.95 3.68
N GLU A 24 -3.59 -35.33 2.95
CA GLU A 24 -4.85 -34.56 2.91
C GLU A 24 -5.57 -34.57 4.26
N ASN A 25 -5.32 -35.59 5.08
CA ASN A 25 -6.01 -35.78 6.35
C ASN A 25 -5.18 -35.28 7.54
N LEU A 26 -4.09 -34.55 7.32
CA LEU A 26 -3.17 -34.10 8.38
C LEU A 26 -3.89 -33.28 9.45
N TYR A 27 -4.83 -32.42 9.03
CA TYR A 27 -5.58 -31.52 9.90
C TYR A 27 -7.09 -31.77 9.91
N GLU A 28 -7.59 -32.84 9.28
CA GLU A 28 -9.02 -33.13 9.10
C GLU A 28 -9.82 -33.01 10.42
N ASN A 29 -9.33 -33.63 11.49
CA ASN A 29 -9.98 -33.61 12.81
C ASN A 29 -9.65 -32.37 13.67
N LYS A 30 -8.80 -31.47 13.17
CA LYS A 30 -8.37 -30.26 13.88
C LYS A 30 -9.00 -28.98 13.32
N VAL A 31 -9.43 -29.00 12.06
CA VAL A 31 -10.18 -27.88 11.45
C VAL A 31 -11.61 -27.90 12.01
N GLN A 32 -11.88 -26.99 12.94
CA GLN A 32 -13.20 -26.81 13.53
C GLN A 32 -13.96 -25.67 12.87
N LYS A 33 -15.29 -25.69 12.99
CA LYS A 33 -16.14 -24.59 12.53
C LYS A 33 -15.78 -23.30 13.25
N ILE A 34 -15.55 -22.22 12.50
CA ILE A 34 -15.27 -20.90 13.07
C ILE A 34 -16.50 -20.41 13.86
N PRO A 35 -16.33 -20.06 15.15
CA PRO A 35 -17.41 -19.53 15.97
C PRO A 35 -17.97 -18.21 15.44
N ALA A 36 -19.26 -17.94 15.71
CA ALA A 36 -19.88 -16.66 15.38
C ALA A 36 -19.43 -15.52 16.31
N SER A 37 -18.90 -15.84 17.49
CA SER A 37 -18.39 -14.87 18.46
C SER A 37 -17.18 -15.42 19.21
N PHE A 38 -16.34 -14.53 19.72
CA PHE A 38 -15.09 -14.88 20.37
C PHE A 38 -15.02 -14.29 21.79
N ARG A 39 -14.64 -15.13 22.76
CA ARG A 39 -14.50 -14.71 24.17
C ARG A 39 -13.31 -13.79 24.44
N CYS A 40 -12.25 -13.89 23.63
CA CYS A 40 -11.04 -13.09 23.74
C CYS A 40 -10.24 -13.13 22.43
N VAL A 41 -9.23 -12.27 22.34
CA VAL A 41 -8.33 -12.16 21.19
C VAL A 41 -7.55 -13.47 20.95
N GLN A 42 -7.13 -14.16 22.02
CA GLN A 42 -6.43 -15.44 21.91
C GLN A 42 -7.35 -16.54 21.37
N HIS A 43 -8.63 -16.52 21.73
CA HIS A 43 -9.62 -17.45 21.17
C HIS A 43 -9.81 -17.18 19.68
N TYR A 44 -9.93 -15.91 19.28
CA TYR A 44 -9.98 -15.51 17.87
C TYR A 44 -8.78 -16.06 17.09
N PHE A 45 -7.55 -15.69 17.47
CA PHE A 45 -6.36 -16.18 16.76
C PHE A 45 -6.24 -17.69 16.77
N GLY A 46 -6.54 -18.34 17.91
CA GLY A 46 -6.53 -19.80 18.04
C GLY A 46 -7.51 -20.50 17.09
N SER A 47 -8.71 -19.94 16.86
CA SER A 47 -9.71 -20.51 15.96
C SER A 47 -9.28 -20.54 14.49
N TYR A 48 -8.37 -19.67 14.06
CA TYR A 48 -7.89 -19.61 12.67
C TYR A 48 -6.59 -20.39 12.41
N VAL A 49 -5.91 -20.90 13.45
CA VAL A 49 -4.62 -21.61 13.29
C VAL A 49 -4.75 -22.80 12.33
N PHE A 50 -5.66 -23.74 12.59
CA PHE A 50 -5.80 -24.93 11.75
C PHE A 50 -6.40 -24.64 10.37
N PRO A 51 -7.42 -23.78 10.21
CA PRO A 51 -7.88 -23.34 8.89
C PRO A 51 -6.75 -22.76 8.03
N LEU A 52 -5.90 -21.88 8.59
CA LEU A 52 -4.79 -21.28 7.86
C LEU A 52 -3.68 -22.30 7.53
N LEU A 53 -3.37 -23.20 8.46
CA LEU A 53 -2.40 -24.28 8.22
C LEU A 53 -2.88 -25.23 7.12
N GLU A 54 -4.16 -25.57 7.10
CA GLU A 54 -4.74 -26.46 6.09
C GLU A 54 -4.80 -25.77 4.71
N GLU A 55 -5.22 -24.51 4.63
CA GLU A 55 -5.19 -23.74 3.39
C GLU A 55 -3.75 -23.65 2.82
N THR A 56 -2.78 -23.33 3.69
CA THR A 56 -1.36 -23.26 3.31
C THR A 56 -0.83 -24.61 2.84
N ARG A 57 -1.15 -25.70 3.55
CA ARG A 57 -0.76 -27.07 3.19
C ARG A 57 -1.35 -27.48 1.84
N ALA A 58 -2.66 -27.24 1.63
CA ALA A 58 -3.35 -27.55 0.38
C ALA A 58 -2.74 -26.79 -0.80
N GLN A 59 -2.45 -25.50 -0.62
CA GLN A 59 -1.78 -24.69 -1.63
C GLN A 59 -0.38 -25.21 -1.96
N LEU A 60 0.44 -25.53 -0.94
CA LEU A 60 1.76 -26.13 -1.14
C LEU A 60 1.69 -27.47 -1.86
N ARG A 61 0.74 -28.34 -1.49
CA ARG A 61 0.51 -29.63 -2.16
C ARG A 61 0.20 -29.42 -3.65
N SER A 62 -0.72 -28.51 -3.95
CA SER A 62 -1.11 -28.17 -5.33
C SER A 62 0.08 -27.65 -6.14
N SER A 63 0.89 -26.77 -5.56
CA SER A 63 2.13 -26.30 -6.18
C SER A 63 3.15 -27.42 -6.39
N MET A 64 3.32 -28.31 -5.40
CA MET A 64 4.25 -29.45 -5.51
C MET A 64 3.84 -30.42 -6.62
N GLN A 65 2.57 -30.73 -6.77
CA GLN A 65 2.07 -31.60 -7.84
C GLN A 65 2.40 -31.06 -9.25
N ASN A 66 2.66 -29.75 -9.36
CA ASN A 66 3.03 -29.08 -10.60
C ASN A 66 4.53 -28.80 -10.75
N LEU A 67 5.42 -29.41 -9.95
CA LEU A 67 6.89 -29.21 -10.00
C LEU A 67 7.52 -29.49 -11.37
N GLN A 68 6.88 -30.26 -12.23
CA GLN A 68 7.35 -30.46 -13.61
C GLN A 68 7.29 -29.21 -14.47
N ARG A 69 6.43 -28.24 -14.10
CA ARG A 69 6.15 -27.05 -14.91
C ARG A 69 6.72 -25.77 -14.32
N VAL A 70 7.28 -25.83 -13.12
CA VAL A 70 7.85 -24.64 -12.45
C VAL A 70 9.24 -24.30 -12.98
N PRO A 71 9.62 -23.01 -12.98
CA PRO A 71 10.98 -22.61 -13.30
C PRO A 71 11.98 -23.19 -12.28
N PHE A 72 13.20 -23.46 -12.74
CA PHE A 72 14.29 -23.97 -11.91
C PHE A 72 15.60 -23.28 -12.26
N ALA A 73 16.54 -23.25 -11.31
CA ALA A 73 17.88 -22.74 -11.51
C ALA A 73 18.88 -23.57 -10.69
N GLU A 74 20.11 -23.67 -11.18
CA GLU A 74 21.20 -24.31 -10.43
C GLU A 74 21.76 -23.32 -9.40
N VAL A 75 22.04 -23.80 -8.19
CA VAL A 75 22.71 -23.00 -7.17
C VAL A 75 24.21 -22.98 -7.46
N ILE A 76 24.74 -21.79 -7.72
CA ILE A 76 26.15 -21.53 -7.99
C ILE A 76 26.92 -21.30 -6.70
N ASP A 77 26.30 -20.62 -5.72
CA ASP A 77 26.94 -20.29 -4.45
C ASP A 77 25.92 -20.31 -3.31
N PHE A 78 26.36 -20.79 -2.15
CA PHE A 78 25.55 -20.94 -0.95
C PHE A 78 26.41 -20.61 0.27
N SER A 79 26.17 -19.46 0.90
CA SER A 79 26.93 -19.01 2.06
C SER A 79 26.01 -18.47 3.16
N LYS A 80 26.45 -18.55 4.41
CA LYS A 80 25.67 -18.06 5.55
C LYS A 80 25.72 -16.52 5.59
N PHE A 81 24.57 -15.88 5.85
CA PHE A 81 24.52 -14.44 6.01
C PHE A 81 25.00 -14.04 7.42
N GLU A 82 26.19 -13.44 7.53
CA GLU A 82 26.79 -13.07 8.82
C GLU A 82 26.17 -11.79 9.41
N ARG A 83 25.05 -11.94 10.13
CA ARG A 83 24.62 -11.14 11.30
C ARG A 83 23.80 -12.05 12.22
N ASP A 84 23.56 -11.65 13.48
CA ASP A 84 22.93 -12.40 14.60
C ASP A 84 21.58 -13.14 14.31
N ALA A 85 21.07 -13.13 13.08
CA ALA A 85 19.97 -13.96 12.64
C ALA A 85 20.46 -15.38 12.29
N THR A 86 20.07 -16.36 13.09
CA THR A 86 20.55 -17.74 13.04
C THR A 86 20.20 -18.54 11.77
N LYS A 87 19.47 -17.98 10.78
CA LYS A 87 18.84 -18.75 9.69
C LYS A 87 18.88 -18.13 8.28
N LEU A 88 19.60 -17.03 8.07
CA LEU A 88 19.68 -16.39 6.75
C LEU A 88 20.88 -16.91 5.94
N TYR A 89 20.67 -17.15 4.65
CA TYR A 89 21.69 -17.60 3.71
C TYR A 89 21.70 -16.73 2.45
N TYR A 90 22.88 -16.46 1.93
CA TYR A 90 23.08 -15.93 0.60
C TYR A 90 23.10 -17.09 -0.40
N VAL A 91 22.22 -17.01 -1.39
CA VAL A 91 22.14 -17.99 -2.47
C VAL A 91 22.28 -17.29 -3.79
N LYS A 92 23.32 -17.69 -4.54
CA LYS A 92 23.50 -17.29 -5.91
C LYS A 92 22.99 -18.39 -6.82
N VAL A 93 22.03 -18.07 -7.66
CA VAL A 93 21.53 -18.99 -8.70
C VAL A 93 22.03 -18.58 -10.08
N ASP A 94 22.15 -19.58 -10.96
CA ASP A 94 22.36 -19.39 -12.39
C ASP A 94 21.12 -18.77 -13.06
N LYS A 95 21.07 -18.76 -14.39
CA LYS A 95 19.91 -18.33 -15.16
C LYS A 95 18.72 -19.26 -14.89
N TRP A 96 17.58 -18.64 -14.56
CA TRP A 96 16.29 -19.33 -14.45
C TRP A 96 15.91 -19.97 -15.79
N GLN A 97 15.65 -21.28 -15.74
CA GLN A 97 15.25 -22.10 -16.87
C GLN A 97 13.77 -22.43 -16.75
N SER A 98 13.04 -22.24 -17.85
CA SER A 98 11.68 -22.77 -18.02
C SER A 98 11.76 -24.07 -18.82
N ARG A 99 10.96 -25.07 -18.45
CA ARG A 99 10.82 -26.30 -19.25
C ARG A 99 10.00 -26.12 -20.52
N PHE A 100 9.29 -25.00 -20.65
CA PHE A 100 8.51 -24.66 -21.84
C PHE A 100 9.08 -23.40 -22.49
N SER A 101 9.36 -23.48 -23.79
CA SER A 101 9.92 -22.39 -24.60
C SER A 101 8.88 -21.31 -24.89
N GLY A 102 9.25 -20.04 -24.72
CA GLY A 102 8.48 -18.88 -25.20
C GLY A 102 8.03 -17.85 -24.15
N GLY A 103 8.35 -18.05 -22.87
CA GLY A 103 8.07 -17.06 -21.80
C GLY A 103 9.30 -16.26 -21.38
N GLU A 104 9.08 -15.08 -20.81
CA GLU A 104 10.14 -14.33 -20.11
C GLU A 104 10.75 -15.18 -18.97
N PRO A 105 12.07 -15.07 -18.75
CA PRO A 105 12.71 -15.79 -17.66
C PRO A 105 12.14 -15.33 -16.31
N TYR A 106 11.77 -16.29 -15.48
CA TYR A 106 11.24 -16.02 -14.15
C TYR A 106 12.23 -15.19 -13.32
N ARG A 107 11.68 -14.28 -12.49
CA ARG A 107 12.44 -13.39 -11.62
C ARG A 107 11.91 -13.54 -10.19
N ALA A 108 12.77 -13.99 -9.28
CA ALA A 108 12.38 -14.13 -7.89
C ALA A 108 12.07 -12.77 -7.23
N LEU A 109 11.07 -12.77 -6.36
CA LEU A 109 10.60 -11.63 -5.57
C LEU A 109 10.62 -11.97 -4.06
N PRO A 110 10.81 -10.97 -3.18
CA PRO A 110 10.62 -11.17 -1.75
C PRO A 110 9.25 -11.79 -1.44
N GLY A 111 9.24 -12.89 -0.69
CA GLY A 111 8.07 -13.70 -0.37
C GLY A 111 7.92 -14.97 -1.22
N ASP A 112 8.65 -15.09 -2.33
CA ASP A 112 8.62 -16.31 -3.15
C ASP A 112 9.21 -17.49 -2.38
N ASN A 113 8.58 -18.66 -2.52
CA ASN A 113 8.99 -19.91 -1.88
C ASN A 113 9.57 -20.88 -2.92
N PHE A 114 10.74 -21.43 -2.64
CA PHE A 114 11.43 -22.38 -3.51
C PHE A 114 11.69 -23.71 -2.80
N VAL A 115 11.75 -24.77 -3.59
CA VAL A 115 12.29 -26.06 -3.15
C VAL A 115 13.79 -26.05 -3.47
N LEU A 116 14.62 -25.98 -2.43
CA LEU A 116 16.06 -26.19 -2.54
C LEU A 116 16.34 -27.68 -2.36
N ALA A 117 16.97 -28.33 -3.33
CA ALA A 117 17.23 -29.76 -3.33
C ALA A 117 18.66 -30.08 -3.80
N ASP A 118 19.23 -31.17 -3.28
CA ASP A 118 20.53 -31.72 -3.73
C ASP A 118 20.41 -32.58 -5.01
N PHE A 119 19.25 -32.52 -5.69
CA PHE A 119 18.95 -33.25 -6.92
C PHE A 119 18.02 -32.42 -7.81
N LYS A 120 18.01 -32.76 -9.10
CA LYS A 120 17.03 -32.22 -10.05
C LYS A 120 15.67 -32.87 -9.81
N THR A 121 14.67 -32.07 -9.42
CA THR A 121 13.30 -32.55 -9.19
C THR A 121 12.58 -32.72 -10.53
N GLU A 122 12.10 -33.91 -10.85
CA GLU A 122 11.25 -34.18 -12.02
C GLU A 122 9.84 -34.58 -11.63
N SER A 123 9.61 -34.98 -10.40
CA SER A 123 8.28 -35.28 -9.87
C SER A 123 8.25 -35.07 -8.36
N VAL A 124 7.06 -34.92 -7.80
CA VAL A 124 6.84 -34.97 -6.34
C VAL A 124 7.41 -36.25 -5.74
N CYS A 125 7.37 -37.36 -6.48
CA CYS A 125 7.92 -38.64 -6.03
C CYS A 125 9.43 -38.54 -5.69
N ASP A 126 10.17 -37.63 -6.34
CA ASP A 126 11.59 -37.43 -6.05
C ASP A 126 11.83 -36.86 -4.65
N LEU A 127 10.88 -36.10 -4.11
CA LEU A 127 10.93 -35.53 -2.75
C LEU A 127 10.71 -36.57 -1.65
N GLN A 128 10.22 -37.76 -1.99
CA GLN A 128 9.95 -38.85 -1.06
C GLN A 128 11.05 -39.93 -1.07
N ARG A 129 12.00 -39.86 -2.02
CA ARG A 129 13.07 -40.86 -2.14
C ARG A 129 14.07 -40.73 -0.99
N VAL A 130 14.44 -41.90 -0.45
CA VAL A 130 15.45 -42.01 0.61
C VAL A 130 16.81 -41.59 0.07
N GLY A 131 17.61 -40.90 0.89
CA GLY A 131 18.96 -40.46 0.53
C GLY A 131 19.02 -39.13 -0.25
N ARG A 132 17.89 -38.42 -0.36
CA ARG A 132 17.80 -37.11 -0.99
C ARG A 132 17.40 -36.03 0.02
N SER A 133 18.03 -34.87 -0.06
CA SER A 133 17.81 -33.75 0.85
C SER A 133 17.16 -32.59 0.10
N TRP A 134 16.10 -32.06 0.69
CA TRP A 134 15.46 -30.85 0.19
C TRP A 134 14.82 -30.06 1.33
N GLY A 135 14.60 -28.77 1.10
CA GLY A 135 13.94 -27.86 2.02
C GLY A 135 13.17 -26.76 1.28
N ILE A 136 12.19 -26.16 1.96
CA ILE A 136 11.53 -24.96 1.47
C ILE A 136 12.31 -23.76 1.97
N VAL A 137 12.61 -22.84 1.06
CA VAL A 137 13.32 -21.59 1.35
C VAL A 137 12.49 -20.42 0.84
N THR A 138 12.48 -19.32 1.59
CA THR A 138 11.72 -18.12 1.21
C THR A 138 12.68 -16.98 0.91
N VAL A 139 12.48 -16.28 -0.21
CA VAL A 139 13.27 -15.08 -0.52
C VAL A 139 12.85 -13.96 0.41
N THR A 140 13.79 -13.42 1.18
CA THR A 140 13.52 -12.34 2.12
C THR A 140 13.82 -10.98 1.52
N LYS A 141 14.93 -10.86 0.79
CA LYS A 141 15.38 -9.63 0.13
C LYS A 141 16.25 -9.95 -1.08
N LYS A 142 16.22 -9.08 -2.09
CA LYS A 142 17.30 -9.00 -3.08
C LYS A 142 18.50 -8.34 -2.42
N ALA A 143 19.70 -8.80 -2.75
CA ALA A 143 20.92 -8.15 -2.28
C ALA A 143 21.08 -6.80 -3.01
N SER A 144 20.57 -5.73 -2.40
CA SER A 144 20.92 -4.34 -2.70
C SER A 144 21.24 -3.62 -1.38
N GLU A 145 22.34 -2.86 -1.38
CA GLU A 145 22.77 -2.08 -0.23
C GLU A 145 21.80 -0.93 0.07
N LYS A 146 21.50 -0.79 1.37
CA LYS A 146 20.83 0.34 2.06
C LYS A 146 19.31 0.45 1.86
N ASP A 147 18.57 0.00 2.87
CA ASP A 147 17.24 0.55 3.18
C ASP A 147 17.09 0.74 4.69
N LYS A 148 17.08 2.00 5.14
CA LYS A 148 16.58 2.41 6.46
C LYS A 148 15.09 2.69 6.31
N LYS A 149 14.25 2.02 7.11
CA LYS A 149 12.84 2.37 7.27
C LYS A 149 12.70 3.45 8.33
N ASN A 150 11.86 4.44 8.06
CA ASN A 150 11.20 5.21 9.10
C ASN A 150 9.77 5.50 8.63
N TYR A 151 8.76 4.98 9.34
CA TYR A 151 7.37 5.37 9.17
C TYR A 151 6.98 6.15 10.41
N ASP A 152 6.71 7.45 10.22
CA ASP A 152 6.18 8.31 11.27
C ASP A 152 4.68 8.53 10.98
N LEU A 153 3.83 8.10 11.90
CA LEU A 153 2.38 8.16 11.77
C LEU A 153 1.86 9.35 12.60
N CYS A 154 1.83 10.54 12.00
CA CYS A 154 1.17 11.68 12.64
C CYS A 154 -0.34 11.61 12.44
N SER A 155 -1.07 11.51 13.56
CA SER A 155 -2.50 11.81 13.67
C SER A 155 -2.69 13.28 14.03
N ALA A 156 -3.27 14.07 13.13
CA ALA A 156 -3.85 15.36 13.47
C ALA A 156 -5.37 15.23 13.28
N ARG A 157 -6.12 15.34 14.38
CA ARG A 157 -7.57 15.56 14.34
C ARG A 157 -7.80 17.06 14.40
N ASN A 158 -8.45 17.62 13.38
CA ASN A 158 -9.10 18.91 13.51
C ASN A 158 -10.57 18.63 13.85
N GLU A 159 -11.06 19.23 14.92
CA GLU A 159 -12.48 19.24 15.26
C GLU A 159 -13.20 20.23 14.35
N ASP A 160 -13.60 19.77 13.16
CA ASP A 160 -14.61 20.45 12.37
C ASP A 160 -15.91 19.64 12.43
N SER A 161 -17.00 20.27 12.84
CA SER A 161 -18.36 19.71 12.76
C SER A 161 -18.66 19.22 11.33
N PRO A 162 -19.44 18.13 11.13
CA PRO A 162 -19.83 17.69 9.80
C PRO A 162 -20.46 18.84 9.02
N ASN A 163 -19.86 19.24 7.91
CA ASN A 163 -20.42 20.25 7.02
C ASN A 163 -21.58 19.60 6.23
N GLU A 164 -22.77 19.57 6.82
CA GLU A 164 -23.96 18.91 6.26
C GLU A 164 -24.30 19.40 4.85
N LYS A 165 -24.07 20.67 4.55
CA LYS A 165 -24.28 21.25 3.20
C LYS A 165 -23.32 20.65 2.16
N LEU A 166 -22.07 20.42 2.54
CA LEU A 166 -21.09 19.74 1.67
C LEU A 166 -21.49 18.28 1.45
N ILE A 167 -21.91 17.57 2.49
CA ILE A 167 -22.35 16.17 2.39
C ILE A 167 -23.59 16.05 1.48
N GLU A 168 -24.54 16.96 1.60
CA GLU A 168 -25.76 17.00 0.79
C GLU A 168 -25.46 17.29 -0.69
N SER A 169 -24.56 18.23 -0.97
CA SER A 169 -24.09 18.50 -2.33
C SER A 169 -23.41 17.28 -2.97
N LEU A 170 -22.59 16.55 -2.20
CA LEU A 170 -21.82 15.40 -2.69
C LEU A 170 -22.66 14.13 -2.88
N CYS A 171 -23.74 13.98 -2.12
CA CYS A 171 -24.65 12.85 -2.21
C CYS A 171 -25.81 13.08 -3.19
N SER A 172 -25.85 14.23 -3.89
CA SER A 172 -26.97 14.61 -4.75
C SER A 172 -27.26 13.63 -5.90
N GLU A 173 -26.27 12.88 -6.36
CA GLU A 173 -26.42 11.85 -7.40
C GLU A 173 -26.67 10.42 -6.85
N LEU A 174 -26.81 10.28 -5.54
CA LEU A 174 -27.07 9.00 -4.88
C LEU A 174 -28.56 8.87 -4.56
N ASN A 175 -29.05 7.63 -4.56
CA ASN A 175 -30.39 7.38 -4.06
C ASN A 175 -30.42 7.45 -2.52
N GLU A 176 -31.62 7.42 -1.94
CA GLU A 176 -31.79 7.60 -0.50
C GLU A 176 -31.04 6.55 0.37
N SER A 177 -30.99 5.29 -0.06
CA SER A 177 -30.32 4.23 0.70
C SER A 177 -28.80 4.36 0.65
N GLN A 178 -28.25 4.74 -0.50
CA GLN A 178 -26.83 5.03 -0.69
C GLN A 178 -26.42 6.26 0.13
N THR A 179 -27.20 7.35 0.06
CA THR A 179 -26.97 8.58 0.84
C THR A 179 -27.02 8.29 2.34
N ARG A 180 -28.00 7.49 2.81
CA ARG A 180 -28.08 7.06 4.21
C ARG A 180 -26.83 6.27 4.63
N SER A 181 -26.32 5.40 3.76
CA SER A 181 -25.09 4.62 4.02
C SER A 181 -23.86 5.52 4.14
N VAL A 182 -23.68 6.46 3.21
CA VAL A 182 -22.56 7.44 3.25
C VAL A 182 -22.63 8.29 4.52
N ARG A 183 -23.82 8.80 4.86
CA ARG A 183 -24.03 9.59 6.10
C ARG A 183 -23.72 8.79 7.35
N ALA A 184 -24.10 7.51 7.42
CA ALA A 184 -23.78 6.64 8.56
C ALA A 184 -22.26 6.50 8.74
N CYS A 185 -21.52 6.25 7.66
CA CYS A 185 -20.05 6.17 7.68
C CYS A 185 -19.39 7.50 8.09
N ILE A 186 -19.90 8.65 7.64
CA ILE A 186 -19.35 9.95 8.04
C ILE A 186 -19.64 10.22 9.52
N ARG A 187 -20.86 9.91 9.97
CA ARG A 187 -21.28 10.14 11.36
C ARG A 187 -20.45 9.32 12.34
N SER A 188 -20.09 8.09 11.99
CA SER A 188 -19.30 7.22 12.85
C SER A 188 -17.89 7.75 13.12
N LEU A 189 -17.31 8.52 12.19
CA LEU A 189 -16.02 9.22 12.38
C LEU A 189 -16.02 10.23 13.53
N TYR A 190 -17.18 10.83 13.83
CA TYR A 190 -17.33 11.83 14.90
C TYR A 190 -17.77 11.23 16.23
N ILE A 191 -18.43 10.08 16.20
CA ILE A 191 -19.01 9.45 17.41
C ILE A 191 -18.01 8.54 18.10
N ALA A 192 -17.23 7.77 17.33
CA ALA A 192 -16.39 6.72 17.88
C ALA A 192 -14.94 6.86 17.41
N ASN A 193 -14.01 6.48 18.30
CA ASN A 193 -12.60 6.37 17.93
C ASN A 193 -12.34 5.19 16.96
N SER A 194 -13.24 4.20 16.95
CA SER A 194 -13.21 3.05 16.04
C SER A 194 -14.63 2.53 15.84
N SER A 195 -15.03 2.33 14.58
CA SER A 195 -16.35 1.84 14.20
C SER A 195 -16.24 0.95 12.97
N VAL A 196 -17.14 -0.02 12.85
CA VAL A 196 -17.26 -0.88 11.66
C VAL A 196 -18.65 -0.66 11.09
N GLU A 197 -18.71 -0.23 9.83
CA GLU A 197 -19.95 -0.01 9.10
C GLU A 197 -20.06 -1.01 7.96
N LEU A 198 -21.22 -1.66 7.83
CA LEU A 198 -21.50 -2.62 6.76
C LEU A 198 -22.43 -1.99 5.71
N ILE A 199 -21.91 -1.80 4.50
CA ILE A 199 -22.73 -1.43 3.34
C ILE A 199 -23.06 -2.70 2.55
N GLN A 200 -24.34 -3.09 2.59
CA GLN A 200 -24.83 -4.26 1.86
C GLN A 200 -25.81 -3.84 0.76
N GLY A 201 -25.70 -4.47 -0.41
CA GLY A 201 -26.63 -4.23 -1.52
C GLY A 201 -26.62 -5.38 -2.54
N PRO A 202 -27.78 -5.72 -3.14
CA PRO A 202 -27.87 -6.68 -4.23
C PRO A 202 -26.95 -6.36 -5.44
N ALA A 203 -26.87 -7.29 -6.40
CA ALA A 203 -26.16 -7.03 -7.65
C ALA A 203 -26.76 -5.81 -8.38
N GLY A 204 -25.91 -4.96 -8.95
CA GLY A 204 -26.36 -3.77 -9.70
C GLY A 204 -26.79 -2.55 -8.87
N THR A 205 -26.81 -2.61 -7.53
CA THR A 205 -27.29 -1.47 -6.69
C THR A 205 -26.30 -0.32 -6.50
N GLY A 206 -25.28 -0.21 -7.37
CA GLY A 206 -24.32 0.90 -7.33
C GLY A 206 -23.43 0.94 -6.08
N LYS A 207 -23.07 -0.22 -5.50
CA LYS A 207 -22.15 -0.31 -4.35
C LYS A 207 -20.83 0.42 -4.63
N THR A 208 -20.23 0.19 -5.80
CA THR A 208 -18.98 0.83 -6.22
C THR A 208 -19.13 2.35 -6.31
N LYS A 209 -20.26 2.85 -6.88
CA LYS A 209 -20.57 4.30 -6.91
C LYS A 209 -20.72 4.89 -5.50
N THR A 210 -21.35 4.15 -4.59
CA THR A 210 -21.51 4.55 -3.19
C THR A 210 -20.17 4.68 -2.49
N ILE A 211 -19.29 3.68 -2.66
CA ILE A 211 -17.93 3.69 -2.11
C ILE A 211 -17.14 4.86 -2.70
N ALA A 212 -17.13 5.04 -4.02
CA ALA A 212 -16.42 6.14 -4.67
C ALA A 212 -16.90 7.53 -4.18
N THR A 213 -18.21 7.69 -3.93
CA THR A 213 -18.76 8.93 -3.36
C THR A 213 -18.36 9.14 -1.90
N LEU A 214 -18.34 8.06 -1.11
CA LEU A 214 -17.81 8.10 0.27
C LEU A 214 -16.33 8.53 0.24
N LEU A 215 -15.49 7.90 -0.58
CA LEU A 215 -14.08 8.26 -0.73
C LEU A 215 -13.90 9.72 -1.13
N PHE A 216 -14.71 10.22 -2.06
CA PHE A 216 -14.65 11.61 -2.48
C PHE A 216 -15.03 12.57 -1.35
N THR A 217 -16.04 12.21 -0.57
CA THR A 217 -16.45 12.98 0.61
C THR A 217 -15.35 13.00 1.67
N LEU A 218 -14.74 11.84 1.96
CA LEU A 218 -13.62 11.73 2.89
C LEU A 218 -12.40 12.53 2.44
N LEU A 219 -12.09 12.53 1.13
CA LEU A 219 -11.03 13.34 0.55
C LEU A 219 -11.30 14.84 0.75
N ARG A 220 -12.53 15.31 0.52
CA ARG A 220 -12.91 16.72 0.76
C ARG A 220 -12.88 17.11 2.23
N MET A 221 -13.06 16.14 3.12
CA MET A 221 -12.89 16.29 4.58
C MET A 221 -11.42 16.15 5.03
N ARG A 222 -10.47 15.99 4.10
CA ARG A 222 -9.04 15.75 4.36
C ARG A 222 -8.77 14.53 5.24
N CYS A 223 -9.63 13.51 5.16
CA CYS A 223 -9.42 12.24 5.84
C CYS A 223 -8.43 11.37 5.06
N ARG A 224 -7.32 10.99 5.71
CA ARG A 224 -6.42 9.95 5.18
C ARG A 224 -7.17 8.63 5.13
N THR A 225 -7.44 8.15 3.92
CA THR A 225 -8.30 6.99 3.69
C THR A 225 -7.55 5.92 2.94
N LEU A 226 -7.54 4.69 3.46
CA LEU A 226 -7.04 3.52 2.77
C LEU A 226 -8.22 2.72 2.21
N THR A 227 -8.20 2.47 0.91
CA THR A 227 -9.20 1.63 0.23
C THR A 227 -8.53 0.35 -0.26
N CYS A 228 -9.16 -0.79 0.00
CA CYS A 228 -8.68 -2.09 -0.47
C CYS A 228 -9.83 -2.88 -1.08
N ALA A 229 -9.51 -3.74 -2.04
CA ALA A 229 -10.43 -4.75 -2.55
C ALA A 229 -9.70 -6.08 -2.77
N PRO A 230 -10.41 -7.22 -2.80
CA PRO A 230 -9.78 -8.53 -2.91
C PRO A 230 -9.07 -8.80 -4.25
N THR A 231 -9.46 -8.10 -5.32
CA THR A 231 -8.92 -8.31 -6.68
C THR A 231 -8.52 -6.99 -7.31
N GLU A 232 -7.52 -7.05 -8.20
CA GLU A 232 -7.05 -5.90 -8.98
C GLU A 232 -8.18 -5.28 -9.81
N VAL A 233 -9.05 -6.10 -10.41
CA VAL A 233 -10.20 -5.62 -11.20
C VAL A 233 -11.14 -4.76 -10.35
N ALA A 234 -11.41 -5.16 -9.10
CA ALA A 234 -12.26 -4.38 -8.20
C ALA A 234 -11.58 -3.07 -7.77
N ILE A 235 -10.27 -3.09 -7.54
CA ILE A 235 -9.49 -1.87 -7.26
C ILE A 235 -9.59 -0.89 -8.43
N MET A 236 -9.37 -1.37 -9.66
CA MET A 236 -9.41 -0.55 -10.86
C MET A 236 -10.81 -0.02 -11.16
N GLU A 237 -11.87 -0.79 -10.90
CA GLU A 237 -13.26 -0.32 -11.04
C GLU A 237 -13.55 0.84 -10.09
N VAL A 238 -13.16 0.71 -8.80
CA VAL A 238 -13.31 1.78 -7.82
C VAL A 238 -12.50 3.01 -8.23
N ALA A 239 -11.23 2.83 -8.60
CA ALA A 239 -10.34 3.91 -9.03
C ALA A 239 -10.92 4.67 -10.24
N SER A 240 -11.42 3.95 -11.25
CA SER A 240 -12.01 4.55 -12.45
C SER A 240 -13.26 5.38 -12.13
N ILE A 241 -14.19 4.84 -11.33
CA ILE A 241 -15.41 5.57 -10.94
C ILE A 241 -15.05 6.77 -10.06
N PHE A 242 -14.11 6.61 -9.12
CA PHE A 242 -13.64 7.68 -8.26
C PHE A 242 -13.00 8.83 -9.06
N MET A 243 -12.14 8.50 -10.03
CA MET A 243 -11.51 9.50 -10.90
C MET A 243 -12.53 10.26 -11.76
N LYS A 244 -13.61 9.61 -12.21
CA LYS A 244 -14.72 10.31 -12.89
C LYS A 244 -15.38 11.35 -11.99
N ILE A 245 -15.63 11.03 -10.71
CA ILE A 245 -16.21 11.96 -9.74
C ILE A 245 -15.24 13.12 -9.46
N VAL A 246 -13.96 12.81 -9.22
CA VAL A 246 -12.92 13.81 -8.99
C VAL A 246 -12.79 14.75 -10.18
N ASN A 247 -12.70 14.22 -11.40
CA ASN A 247 -12.58 15.00 -12.63
C ASN A 247 -13.82 15.85 -12.92
N GLY A 248 -15.03 15.34 -12.63
CA GLY A 248 -16.25 16.14 -12.72
C GLY A 248 -16.27 17.33 -11.76
N ALA A 249 -15.62 17.20 -10.60
CA ALA A 249 -15.52 18.27 -9.60
C ALA A 249 -14.34 19.26 -9.83
N LYS A 250 -13.38 18.94 -10.71
CA LYS A 250 -12.22 19.80 -11.05
C LYS A 250 -12.61 21.13 -11.72
N SER A 251 -13.85 21.30 -12.16
CA SER A 251 -14.35 22.58 -12.71
C SER A 251 -14.32 23.74 -11.69
N ASN A 252 -14.12 23.46 -10.40
CA ASN A 252 -13.82 24.45 -9.37
C ASN A 252 -12.29 24.65 -9.27
N ALA A 253 -11.78 25.77 -9.81
CA ALA A 253 -10.35 26.09 -9.98
C ALA A 253 -9.44 26.05 -8.71
N LEU A 254 -10.00 25.82 -7.52
CA LEU A 254 -9.27 25.83 -6.24
C LEU A 254 -8.94 24.42 -5.69
N PHE A 255 -9.38 23.33 -6.32
CA PHE A 255 -9.23 21.97 -5.80
C PHE A 255 -8.63 21.02 -6.86
N CYS A 256 -7.34 20.70 -6.73
CA CYS A 256 -6.68 19.66 -7.52
C CYS A 256 -6.18 18.54 -6.59
N PRO A 257 -6.98 17.49 -6.33
CA PRO A 257 -6.63 16.45 -5.37
C PRO A 257 -5.72 15.36 -5.94
N LEU A 258 -5.28 15.45 -7.21
CA LEU A 258 -4.55 14.35 -7.85
C LEU A 258 -3.27 13.99 -7.10
N GLY A 259 -2.52 14.98 -6.63
CA GLY A 259 -1.32 14.75 -5.82
C GLY A 259 -1.60 14.17 -4.43
N GLU A 260 -2.85 14.14 -3.99
CA GLU A 260 -3.29 13.56 -2.71
C GLU A 260 -3.87 12.15 -2.85
N ILE A 261 -4.04 11.66 -4.09
CA ILE A 261 -4.58 10.34 -4.39
C ILE A 261 -3.43 9.44 -4.84
N LEU A 262 -3.33 8.26 -4.23
CA LEU A 262 -2.30 7.29 -4.56
C LEU A 262 -2.92 5.92 -4.83
N LEU A 263 -2.62 5.37 -5.99
CA LEU A 263 -2.90 4.00 -6.35
C LEU A 263 -1.62 3.17 -6.21
N PHE A 264 -1.67 2.17 -5.33
CA PHE A 264 -0.55 1.27 -5.06
C PHE A 264 -0.83 -0.12 -5.65
N GLY A 265 0.10 -0.64 -6.44
CA GLY A 265 0.04 -1.98 -7.02
C GLY A 265 1.07 -2.17 -8.13
N ASN A 266 1.13 -3.37 -8.72
CA ASN A 266 2.14 -3.70 -9.72
C ASN A 266 1.74 -3.15 -11.11
N GLU A 267 2.40 -2.07 -11.53
CA GLU A 267 2.13 -1.38 -12.80
C GLU A 267 2.46 -2.24 -14.04
N GLU A 268 3.38 -3.20 -13.95
CA GLU A 268 3.79 -4.05 -15.08
C GLU A 268 2.63 -4.89 -15.67
N ARG A 269 1.50 -5.01 -14.97
CA ARG A 269 0.31 -5.76 -15.40
C ARG A 269 -0.90 -4.92 -15.74
N TRP A 270 -0.90 -3.62 -15.42
CA TRP A 270 -2.09 -2.81 -15.58
C TRP A 270 -2.09 -2.11 -16.93
N LYS A 271 -3.09 -2.40 -17.76
CA LYS A 271 -3.42 -1.55 -18.90
C LYS A 271 -4.19 -0.33 -18.38
N VAL A 272 -3.45 0.60 -17.78
CA VAL A 272 -4.00 1.79 -17.12
C VAL A 272 -4.39 2.80 -18.19
N SER A 273 -5.54 3.46 -18.03
CA SER A 273 -5.89 4.61 -18.88
C SER A 273 -5.11 5.84 -18.41
N PRO A 274 -4.83 6.83 -19.27
CA PRO A 274 -4.05 8.01 -18.88
C PRO A 274 -4.60 8.72 -17.64
N GLU A 275 -5.92 8.69 -17.44
CA GLU A 275 -6.57 9.31 -16.28
C GLU A 275 -6.26 8.59 -14.95
N ILE A 276 -6.00 7.29 -14.98
CA ILE A 276 -5.65 6.51 -13.77
C ILE A 276 -4.13 6.49 -13.57
N GLU A 277 -3.35 6.57 -14.65
CA GLU A 277 -1.88 6.66 -14.59
C GLU A 277 -1.43 7.87 -13.76
N GLU A 278 -2.17 8.98 -13.85
CA GLU A 278 -1.91 10.20 -13.07
C GLU A 278 -1.90 10.00 -11.55
N ILE A 279 -2.54 8.96 -11.02
CA ILE A 279 -2.60 8.68 -9.58
C ILE A 279 -1.75 7.47 -9.17
N CYS A 280 -1.05 6.85 -10.12
CA CYS A 280 -0.17 5.71 -9.85
C CYS A 280 1.09 6.15 -9.08
N LEU A 281 1.55 5.30 -8.16
CA LEU A 281 2.72 5.61 -7.34
C LEU A 281 4.00 5.75 -8.18
N ASP A 282 4.27 4.85 -9.12
CA ASP A 282 5.55 4.92 -9.85
C ASP A 282 5.54 6.13 -10.78
N TYR A 283 4.39 6.49 -11.35
CA TYR A 283 4.21 7.75 -12.08
C TYR A 283 4.51 8.98 -11.21
N HIS A 284 3.99 9.03 -9.97
CA HIS A 284 4.32 10.10 -9.03
C HIS A 284 5.82 10.14 -8.68
N VAL A 285 6.43 8.98 -8.45
CA VAL A 285 7.87 8.86 -8.16
C VAL A 285 8.70 9.35 -9.34
N GLU A 286 8.35 8.96 -10.57
CA GLU A 286 9.03 9.41 -11.79
C GLU A 286 8.93 10.92 -11.96
N ARG A 287 7.72 11.48 -11.79
CA ARG A 287 7.52 12.93 -11.86
C ARG A 287 8.31 13.68 -10.79
N LEU A 288 8.28 13.21 -9.54
CA LEU A 288 9.07 13.79 -8.46
C LEU A 288 10.57 13.68 -8.73
N ALA A 289 11.04 12.56 -9.27
CA ALA A 289 12.44 12.37 -9.63
C ALA A 289 12.88 13.33 -10.74
N LYS A 290 12.04 13.59 -11.76
CA LYS A 290 12.30 14.62 -12.77
C LYS A 290 12.36 16.02 -12.16
N CYS A 291 11.39 16.33 -11.30
CA CYS A 291 11.28 17.62 -10.62
C CYS A 291 12.40 17.92 -9.61
N LEU A 292 12.92 16.89 -8.94
CA LEU A 292 13.93 17.00 -7.87
C LEU A 292 15.33 16.54 -8.34
N GLY A 293 15.44 16.09 -9.59
CA GLY A 293 16.67 15.61 -10.18
C GLY A 293 17.66 16.76 -10.44
N PRO A 294 18.97 16.47 -10.46
CA PRO A 294 20.01 17.49 -10.58
C PRO A 294 20.02 18.24 -11.93
N GLU A 295 19.32 17.75 -12.96
CA GLU A 295 19.36 18.31 -14.32
C GLU A 295 18.19 19.25 -14.67
N GLU A 296 17.15 19.37 -13.83
CA GLU A 296 16.07 20.33 -14.07
C GLU A 296 15.79 21.19 -12.82
N THR A 297 16.39 22.38 -12.79
CA THR A 297 16.16 23.47 -11.82
C THR A 297 14.71 24.03 -11.80
N GLY A 298 13.73 23.33 -12.35
CA GLY A 298 12.35 23.80 -12.56
C GLY A 298 11.51 23.87 -11.27
N CYS A 299 11.62 22.90 -10.36
CA CYS A 299 10.79 22.93 -9.15
C CYS A 299 11.33 23.84 -8.05
N VAL A 300 12.65 24.01 -7.95
CA VAL A 300 13.25 24.99 -7.04
C VAL A 300 12.89 26.41 -7.50
N SER A 301 12.87 26.68 -8.82
CA SER A 301 12.46 27.98 -9.36
C SER A 301 10.96 28.25 -9.23
N LEU A 302 10.08 27.24 -9.39
CA LEU A 302 8.63 27.40 -9.14
C LEU A 302 8.29 27.58 -7.66
N TYR A 303 8.96 26.88 -6.75
CA TYR A 303 8.79 27.10 -5.30
C TYR A 303 9.26 28.50 -4.91
N HIS A 304 10.41 28.96 -5.43
CA HIS A 304 10.88 30.33 -5.22
C HIS A 304 9.93 31.38 -5.84
N TYR A 305 9.36 31.14 -7.03
CA TYR A 305 8.39 32.06 -7.63
C TYR A 305 7.10 32.14 -6.81
N HIS A 306 6.58 31.02 -6.30
CA HIS A 306 5.35 31.00 -5.51
C HIS A 306 5.53 31.59 -4.11
N ILE A 307 6.70 31.38 -3.48
CA ILE A 307 7.09 32.05 -2.23
C ILE A 307 7.26 33.56 -2.47
N SER A 308 7.94 33.96 -3.56
CA SER A 308 8.14 35.36 -3.91
C SER A 308 6.82 36.08 -4.23
N SER A 309 5.94 35.47 -5.03
CA SER A 309 4.63 36.04 -5.38
C SER A 309 3.67 36.11 -4.19
N LYS A 310 3.71 35.13 -3.28
CA LYS A 310 3.00 35.25 -1.99
C LYS A 310 3.57 36.36 -1.12
N ASN A 311 4.90 36.46 -1.00
CA ASN A 311 5.53 37.52 -0.21
C ASN A 311 5.29 38.91 -0.81
N GLU A 312 5.19 39.04 -2.13
CA GLU A 312 4.90 40.29 -2.84
C GLU A 312 3.43 40.71 -2.64
N SER A 313 2.47 39.79 -2.75
CA SER A 313 1.07 40.04 -2.40
C SER A 313 0.85 40.34 -0.91
N THR A 314 1.69 39.80 -0.02
CA THR A 314 1.64 40.11 1.42
C THR A 314 2.23 41.50 1.71
N ARG A 315 3.28 41.91 0.98
CA ARG A 315 3.87 43.26 1.05
C ARG A 315 2.97 44.34 0.46
N GLU A 316 2.26 44.04 -0.63
CA GLU A 316 1.28 44.97 -1.22
C GLU A 316 0.08 45.18 -0.28
N LYS A 317 -0.38 44.14 0.43
CA LYS A 317 -1.41 44.25 1.47
C LYS A 317 -0.94 44.97 2.73
N GLU A 318 0.33 44.82 3.11
CA GLU A 318 0.93 45.59 4.21
C GLU A 318 1.17 47.06 3.83
N GLN A 319 1.46 47.37 2.55
CA GLN A 319 1.56 48.74 2.03
C GLN A 319 0.20 49.41 1.86
N GLU A 320 -0.85 48.69 1.45
CA GLU A 320 -2.22 49.23 1.43
C GLU A 320 -2.74 49.51 2.85
N ASN A 321 -2.46 48.63 3.81
CA ASN A 321 -2.85 48.83 5.21
C ASN A 321 -2.04 49.94 5.90
N THR A 322 -0.75 50.11 5.57
CA THR A 322 0.04 51.25 6.09
C THR A 322 -0.33 52.57 5.41
N THR A 323 -0.80 52.56 4.16
CA THR A 323 -1.28 53.78 3.49
C THR A 323 -2.66 54.19 4.01
N THR A 324 -3.51 53.24 4.44
CA THR A 324 -4.79 53.54 5.11
C THR A 324 -4.63 53.90 6.59
N GLU A 325 -3.57 53.46 7.28
CA GLU A 325 -3.30 53.88 8.66
C GLU A 325 -2.59 55.25 8.77
N ILE A 326 -1.98 55.77 7.69
CA ILE A 326 -1.37 57.11 7.66
C ILE A 326 -2.41 58.24 7.46
N GLU A 327 -3.61 57.94 6.95
CA GLU A 327 -4.70 58.94 6.85
C GLU A 327 -5.53 59.11 8.13
N GLU A 328 -5.33 58.27 9.17
CA GLU A 328 -6.11 58.35 10.42
C GLU A 328 -5.33 58.72 11.70
N LYS A 329 -4.02 59.01 11.65
CA LYS A 329 -3.27 59.47 12.85
C LYS A 329 -2.26 60.58 12.60
N GLU A 330 -2.75 61.75 12.19
CA GLU A 330 -2.12 63.02 12.62
C GLU A 330 -2.78 63.49 13.92
N SER A 331 -2.29 63.00 15.06
CA SER A 331 -2.12 63.82 16.28
C SER A 331 -1.35 63.07 17.37
N THR A 332 -0.40 63.79 17.97
CA THR A 332 0.26 63.59 19.27
C THR A 332 1.41 62.56 19.39
N SER A 333 2.63 63.09 19.18
CA SER A 333 3.79 63.20 20.10
C SER A 333 4.40 61.98 20.82
N ASP A 334 5.70 61.85 20.54
CA ASP A 334 6.87 61.68 21.42
C ASP A 334 7.28 60.31 22.04
N ASP A 335 8.62 60.16 21.99
CA ASP A 335 9.56 59.38 22.81
C ASP A 335 10.05 57.95 22.42
N GLU A 336 11.32 57.97 21.96
CA GLU A 336 12.50 57.19 22.38
C GLU A 336 12.55 55.63 22.42
N VAL A 337 13.58 55.11 21.69
CA VAL A 337 14.60 54.11 22.14
C VAL A 337 14.09 52.66 22.37
N SER A 338 14.57 51.56 21.76
CA SER A 338 15.92 51.12 21.39
C SER A 338 15.90 49.76 20.64
N LYS A 339 16.94 49.55 19.83
CA LYS A 339 17.71 48.31 19.54
C LYS A 339 17.02 46.93 19.62
N GLY A 340 17.00 46.22 18.49
CA GLY A 340 16.75 44.77 18.46
C GLY A 340 17.23 44.09 17.17
N LYS A 341 18.51 43.70 17.17
CA LYS A 341 19.22 42.85 16.20
C LYS A 341 18.44 41.60 15.74
N CYS A 342 18.53 41.33 14.42
CA CYS A 342 18.83 40.04 13.78
C CYS A 342 17.94 38.81 14.06
N LYS A 343 17.29 38.25 13.02
CA LYS A 343 17.82 37.09 12.24
C LYS A 343 16.79 36.54 11.25
N SER A 344 17.30 36.20 10.08
CA SER A 344 16.70 35.30 9.10
C SER A 344 16.37 33.94 9.71
N PHE A 345 15.28 33.31 9.26
CA PHE A 345 15.19 31.86 9.22
C PHE A 345 14.51 31.38 7.94
N LEU A 346 15.01 30.23 7.50
CA LEU A 346 14.66 29.41 6.34
C LEU A 346 13.18 29.06 6.24
#